data_AF-A0A7W1I1E2-F1
#
_entry.id   AF-A0A7W1I1E2-F1
#
_cell.length_a   1.000
_cell.length_b   1.000
_cell.length_c   1.000
_cell.angle_alpha   90.00
_cell.angle_beta   90.00
_cell.angle_gamma   90.00
#
_symmetry.space_group_name_H-M   'P 1'
#
loop_
_entity.id
_entity.type
_entity.pdbx_description
1 polymer ?
#
loop_
_entity_poly.entity_id
_entity_poly.type
_entity_poly.pdbx_seq_one_letter_code
_entity_poly.pdbx_strand_id
1 'polypeptide(L)'
;MQADLILLDRVARGDQSAVGELYDLHNHLLFGLLVRILTERAEAEEVLQEVFVQAWTRADTYDPSRGTPAGWLCGIARHRAIDRLRARTRGVRTLEGV
;
A
#
# COMPACT_ATOMS: atom_id res chain seq x y z
N MET A 1 7.07 2.81 15.94
CA MET A 1 7.44 4.26 15.97
C MET A 1 8.92 4.51 15.66
N GLN A 2 9.91 3.95 16.39
CA GLN A 2 11.33 3.99 15.96
C GLN A 2 11.67 2.85 15.00
N ALA A 3 11.14 1.65 15.27
CA ALA A 3 11.38 0.45 14.46
C ALA A 3 10.98 0.66 12.99
N ASP A 4 9.82 1.26 12.73
CA ASP A 4 9.35 1.53 11.36
C ASP A 4 10.31 2.43 10.56
N LEU A 5 10.93 3.41 11.21
CA LEU A 5 11.90 4.31 10.57
C LEU A 5 13.18 3.57 10.18
N ILE A 6 13.66 2.69 11.07
CA ILE A 6 14.82 1.83 10.81
C ILE A 6 14.52 0.85 9.68
N LEU A 7 13.32 0.26 9.67
CA LEU A 7 12.88 -0.63 8.60
C LEU A 7 12.81 0.10 7.26
N LEU A 8 12.23 1.30 7.21
CA LEU A 8 12.19 2.08 5.97
C LEU A 8 13.58 2.48 5.46
N ASP A 9 14.52 2.86 6.35
CA ASP A 9 15.91 3.13 5.95
C ASP A 9 16.60 1.87 5.39
N ARG A 10 16.41 0.70 6.03
CA ARG A 10 16.92 -0.59 5.53
C ARG A 10 16.31 -0.95 4.17
N VAL A 11 15.00 -0.77 4.00
CA VAL A 11 14.30 -0.98 2.72
C VAL A 11 14.86 -0.05 1.64
N ALA A 12 15.08 1.23 1.94
CA ALA A 12 15.66 2.19 1.00
C ALA A 12 17.08 1.80 0.54
N ARG A 13 17.80 1.02 1.34
CA ARG A 13 19.12 0.45 1.02
C ARG A 13 19.06 -0.91 0.33
N GLY A 14 17.87 -1.43 0.05
CA GLY A 14 17.68 -2.69 -0.66
C GLY A 14 17.74 -3.95 0.23
N ASP A 15 17.47 -3.83 1.53
CA ASP A 15 17.34 -5.00 2.42
C ASP A 15 15.96 -5.65 2.33
N GLN A 16 15.87 -6.77 1.58
CA GLN A 16 14.61 -7.47 1.32
C GLN A 16 13.91 -7.96 2.59
N SER A 17 14.67 -8.33 3.63
CA SER A 17 14.10 -8.81 4.88
C SER A 17 13.32 -7.70 5.61
N ALA A 18 13.79 -6.46 5.51
CA ALA A 18 13.15 -5.31 6.15
C ALA A 18 11.74 -5.03 5.57
N VAL A 19 11.48 -5.37 4.31
CA VAL A 19 10.13 -5.26 3.73
C VAL A 19 9.18 -6.31 4.31
N GLY A 20 9.68 -7.52 4.60
CA GLY A 20 8.93 -8.57 5.28
C GLY A 20 8.57 -8.17 6.71
N GLU A 21 9.52 -7.60 7.45
CA GLU A 21 9.25 -7.06 8.79
C GLU A 21 8.23 -5.92 8.76
N LEU A 22 8.31 -5.03 7.76
CA LEU A 22 7.33 -3.96 7.57
C LEU A 22 5.95 -4.53 7.22
N TYR A 23 5.90 -5.61 6.45
CA TYR A 23 4.66 -6.34 6.15
C TYR A 23 4.04 -6.91 7.41
N ASP A 24 4.79 -7.64 8.23
CA ASP A 24 4.29 -8.26 9.45
C ASP A 24 3.68 -7.23 10.43
N LEU A 25 4.29 -6.04 10.51
CA LEU A 25 3.80 -4.97 11.37
C LEU A 25 2.53 -4.28 10.86
N HIS A 26 2.40 -4.08 9.54
CA HIS A 26 1.37 -3.19 8.98
C HIS A 26 0.28 -3.89 8.18
N ASN A 27 0.42 -5.18 7.86
CA ASN A 27 -0.52 -5.91 7.01
C ASN A 27 -1.97 -5.83 7.52
N HIS A 28 -2.22 -6.06 8.81
CA HIS A 28 -3.57 -6.09 9.36
C HIS A 28 -4.29 -4.73 9.25
N LEU A 29 -3.56 -3.65 9.56
CA LEU A 29 -4.06 -2.28 9.49
C LEU A 29 -4.42 -1.92 8.03
N LEU A 30 -3.46 -2.12 7.12
CA LEU A 30 -3.62 -1.77 5.72
C LEU A 30 -4.69 -2.64 5.06
N PHE A 31 -4.73 -3.93 5.39
CA PHE A 31 -5.74 -4.84 4.87
C PHE A 31 -7.15 -4.44 5.29
N GLY A 32 -7.37 -4.10 6.56
CA GLY A 32 -8.66 -3.60 7.04
C GLY A 32 -9.10 -2.32 6.34
N LEU A 33 -8.16 -1.39 6.10
CA LEU A 33 -8.41 -0.18 5.31
C LEU A 33 -8.80 -0.52 3.86
N LEU A 34 -8.06 -1.42 3.21
CA LEU A 34 -8.30 -1.81 1.82
C LEU A 34 -9.64 -2.52 1.64
N VAL A 35 -9.98 -3.47 2.52
CA VAL A 35 -11.28 -4.15 2.51
C VAL A 35 -12.42 -3.14 2.65
N ARG A 36 -12.27 -2.12 3.50
CA ARG A 36 -13.29 -1.07 3.67
C ARG A 36 -13.49 -0.22 2.41
N ILE A 37 -12.45 -0.05 1.59
CA ILE A 37 -12.52 0.75 0.35
C ILE A 37 -12.98 -0.09 -0.84
N LEU A 38 -12.44 -1.30 -0.99
CA LEU A 38 -12.62 -2.14 -2.17
C LEU A 38 -13.82 -3.09 -2.06
N THR A 39 -14.29 -3.35 -0.84
CA THR A 39 -15.38 -4.26 -0.46
C THR A 39 -15.14 -5.74 -0.77
N GLU A 40 -14.38 -6.03 -1.82
CA GLU A 40 -13.96 -7.37 -2.23
C GLU A 40 -12.59 -7.70 -1.58
N ARG A 41 -12.48 -8.89 -0.99
CA ARG A 41 -11.35 -9.29 -0.16
C ARG A 41 -10.14 -9.70 -1.00
N ALA A 42 -10.32 -10.48 -2.06
CA ALA A 42 -9.23 -10.90 -2.94
C ALA A 42 -8.54 -9.69 -3.59
N GLU A 43 -9.30 -8.70 -4.05
CA GLU A 43 -8.78 -7.45 -4.57
C GLU A 43 -8.04 -6.65 -3.50
N ALA A 44 -8.50 -6.68 -2.25
CA ALA A 44 -7.77 -6.06 -1.15
C ALA A 44 -6.43 -6.77 -0.87
N GLU A 45 -6.37 -8.10 -0.99
CA GLU A 45 -5.13 -8.88 -0.84
C GLU A 45 -4.13 -8.56 -1.97
N GLU A 46 -4.59 -8.47 -3.21
CA GLU A 46 -3.76 -8.03 -4.35
C GLU A 46 -3.21 -6.62 -4.16
N VAL A 47 -4.09 -5.66 -3.81
CA VAL A 47 -3.67 -4.28 -3.60
C VAL A 47 -2.72 -4.17 -2.41
N LEU A 48 -2.89 -4.97 -1.36
CA LEU A 48 -1.96 -5.01 -0.24
C LEU A 48 -0.55 -5.41 -0.70
N GLN A 49 -0.43 -6.42 -1.56
CA GLN A 49 0.87 -6.82 -2.12
C GLN A 49 1.48 -5.68 -2.95
N GLU A 50 0.69 -5.03 -3.81
CA GLU A 50 1.15 -3.86 -4.59
C GLU A 50 1.64 -2.71 -3.71
N VAL A 51 1.05 -2.52 -2.52
CA VAL A 51 1.46 -1.49 -1.55
C VAL A 51 2.86 -1.77 -1.03
N PHE A 52 3.17 -3.01 -0.65
CA PHE A 52 4.51 -3.35 -0.15
C PHE A 52 5.57 -3.38 -1.25
N VAL A 53 5.20 -3.77 -2.48
CA VAL A 53 6.07 -3.60 -3.64
C VAL A 53 6.38 -2.12 -3.89
N GLN A 54 5.39 -1.23 -3.75
CA GLN A 54 5.65 0.20 -3.84
C GLN A 54 6.48 0.73 -2.69
N ALA A 55 6.21 0.29 -1.47
CA ALA A 55 6.98 0.67 -0.31
C ALA A 55 8.46 0.32 -0.52
N TRP A 56 8.74 -0.87 -1.05
CA TRP A 56 10.09 -1.27 -1.48
C TRP A 56 10.72 -0.28 -2.45
N THR A 57 10.04 0.01 -3.56
CA THR A 57 10.59 0.84 -4.65
C THR A 57 10.67 2.34 -4.34
N ARG A 58 9.98 2.82 -3.31
CA ARG A 58 9.84 4.26 -3.02
C ARG A 58 10.24 4.63 -1.59
N ALA A 59 10.84 3.71 -0.83
CA ALA A 59 11.23 3.96 0.55
C ALA A 59 12.20 5.15 0.69
N ASP A 60 13.02 5.41 -0.33
CA ASP A 60 13.91 6.57 -0.45
C ASP A 60 13.16 7.91 -0.46
N THR A 61 11.89 7.91 -0.85
CA THR A 61 11.03 9.11 -0.88
C THR A 61 10.33 9.41 0.44
N TYR A 62 10.46 8.53 1.44
CA TYR A 62 9.85 8.74 2.75
C TYR A 62 10.56 9.87 3.49
N ASP A 63 9.78 10.82 3.99
CA ASP A 63 10.26 11.97 4.76
C ASP A 63 9.55 11.98 6.14
N PRO A 64 10.30 11.74 7.24
CA PRO A 64 9.74 11.76 8.58
C PRO A 64 9.08 13.08 8.98
N SER A 65 9.47 14.21 8.36
CA SER A 65 8.86 15.52 8.62
C SER A 65 7.43 15.65 8.07
N ARG A 66 7.06 14.80 7.11
CA ARG A 66 5.77 14.84 6.41
C ARG A 66 4.74 13.87 6.99
N GLY A 67 5.14 13.02 7.94
CA GLY A 67 4.24 12.12 8.65
C GLY A 67 4.87 10.81 9.07
N THR A 68 4.08 9.98 9.75
CA THR A 68 4.53 8.68 10.25
C THR A 68 4.66 7.64 9.12
N PRO A 69 5.48 6.59 9.28
CA PRO A 69 5.57 5.48 8.32
C PRO A 69 4.21 4.83 8.04
N ALA A 70 3.40 4.60 9.07
CA ALA A 70 2.06 4.08 8.94
C ALA A 70 1.15 5.02 8.12
N GLY A 71 1.24 6.33 8.35
CA GLY A 71 0.50 7.32 7.56
C GLY A 71 0.90 7.31 6.08
N TRP A 72 2.20 7.21 5.80
CA TRP A 72 2.73 7.09 4.45
C TRP A 72 2.24 5.81 3.74
N LEU A 73 2.33 4.66 4.40
CA LEU A 73 1.81 3.38 3.89
C LEU A 73 0.30 3.44 3.63
N CYS A 74 -0.49 3.98 4.57
CA CYS A 74 -1.93 4.21 4.38
C CYS A 74 -2.21 5.11 3.17
N GLY A 75 -1.37 6.13 2.94
CA GLY A 75 -1.44 6.97 1.76
C GLY A 75 -1.24 6.19 0.45
N ILE A 76 -0.24 5.31 0.40
CA ILE A 76 -0.02 4.42 -0.76
C ILE A 76 -1.22 3.50 -0.97
N ALA A 77 -1.69 2.84 0.09
CA ALA A 77 -2.83 1.93 0.06
C ALA A 77 -4.11 2.62 -0.45
N ARG A 78 -4.41 3.80 0.09
CA ARG A 78 -5.60 4.56 -0.32
C ARG A 78 -5.52 4.98 -1.79
N HIS A 79 -4.37 5.46 -2.27
CA HIS A 79 -4.21 5.81 -3.67
C HIS A 79 -4.47 4.60 -4.58
N ARG A 80 -3.86 3.44 -4.26
CA ARG A 80 -4.04 2.23 -5.06
C ARG A 80 -5.47 1.71 -5.05
N ALA A 81 -6.13 1.71 -3.90
CA ALA A 81 -7.53 1.32 -3.82
C ALA A 81 -8.43 2.23 -4.67
N ILE A 82 -8.20 3.54 -4.65
CA ILE A 82 -8.95 4.49 -5.49
C ILE A 82 -8.70 4.25 -6.97
N ASP A 83 -7.44 4.01 -7.37
CA ASP A 83 -7.10 3.73 -8.76
C ASP A 83 -7.76 2.44 -9.26
N ARG A 84 -7.83 1.41 -8.40
CA ARG A 84 -8.56 0.17 -8.67
C ARG A 84 -10.07 0.42 -8.85
N LEU A 85 -10.70 1.17 -7.94
CA LEU A 85 -12.11 1.55 -8.07
C LEU A 85 -12.40 2.31 -9.38
N ARG A 86 -11.52 3.24 -9.75
CA ARG A 86 -11.63 3.99 -11.01
C ARG A 86 -11.51 3.08 -12.23
N ALA A 87 -10.65 2.07 -12.17
CA ALA A 87 -10.51 1.08 -13.24
C ALA A 87 -11.79 0.24 -13.39
N ARG A 88 -12.43 -0.19 -12.28
CA ARG A 88 -13.73 -0.89 -12.32
C ARG A 88 -14.80 -0.07 -13.04
N THR A 89 -14.95 1.21 -12.68
CA THR A 89 -15.96 2.08 -13.32
C THR A 89 -15.69 2.30 -14.81
N ARG A 90 -14.42 2.32 -15.25
CA ARG A 90 -14.08 2.40 -16.68
C ARG A 90 -14.45 1.13 -17.43
N GLY A 91 -14.18 -0.05 -16.85
CA GLY A 91 -14.51 -1.33 -17.46
C GLY A 91 -16.02 -1.54 -17.68
N VAL A 92 -16.85 -1.15 -16.71
CA VAL A 92 -18.31 -1.26 -16.82
C VAL A 92 -18.86 -0.44 -18.00
N ARG A 93 -18.40 0.81 -18.17
CA ARG A 93 -18.88 1.69 -19.26
C ARG A 93 -18.53 1.22 -20.67
N THR A 94 -17.52 0.37 -20.83
CA THR A 94 -17.15 -0.19 -22.14
C THR A 94 -18.06 -1.36 -22.54
N LEU A 95 -18.68 -2.05 -21.58
CA LEU A 95 -19.56 -3.19 -21.83
C LEU A 95 -21.02 -2.78 -22.07
N GLU A 96 -21.45 -1.63 -21.57
CA GLU A 96 -22.81 -1.10 -21.73
C GLU A 96 -23.00 -0.24 -23.00
N GLY A 97 -21.95 -0.09 -23.82
CA GLY A 97 -21.93 0.75 -25.02
C GLY A 97 -21.87 0.01 -26.36
N VAL A 98 -22.14 -1.30 -26.38
CA VAL A 98 -22.18 -2.16 -27.58
C VAL A 98 -23.58 -2.71 -27.77
#